data_AF-A0A3L6N5U3-F1
#
_entry.id   AF-A0A3L6N5U3-F1
#
_cell.length_a   1.000
_cell.length_b   1.000
_cell.length_c   1.000
_cell.angle_alpha   90.00
_cell.angle_beta   90.00
_cell.angle_gamma   90.00
#
_symmetry.space_group_name_H-M   'P 1'
#
loop_
_entity.id
_entity.type
_entity.pdbx_description
1 polymer ?
#
loop_
_entity_poly.entity_id
_entity_poly.type
_entity_poly.pdbx_seq_one_letter_code
_entity_poly.pdbx_strand_id
1 'polypeptide(L)'
;MTLIYTILFSFLFPLSYAFTHPGLLVTDTDITRIKTKLAEKKEPWTASWNKLTSIPFASADYKNNAVKEVNRGQNGEVLWHDAAAAFNLALRWKVSGEDQYAETASEILIAWADTLEILSGGDDAYLTAGLQGYELANAAELLRDYQPFAKNGLSKVINMFNKIFLPMNLDFLNHVLGSEHNVKHFFANWEQCNIASAMAIAVLTDNRTTWDFAVDYFKHGEGNGAINNGISNIVKEPGTGKALGQGQESGRDQGHSAMNFQVLGAIGQQAWNQGEDLFAYNDSRILLGAEYFARYNLGNDVPFEPYTNGIVSFDVISEASRGAVRPAWELLYSHYVNIKGLDAPWTKAYLNNSLEFFGGFEGGAGSWGEGSGHYDGLGWGSLLHHLDESDIQAAKSSAAGPEPSTTTSESQPTSTTLATVRTVHGSKTTTADEGAETVTVKPSAVNAHRSSTTTATAIPQITEKPGKGCRARRPKSRKHHSVAN
;
A
#
# COMPACT_ATOMS: atom_id res chain seq x y z
N MET A 1 -8.88 -12.76 -68.94
CA MET A 1 -9.48 -12.37 -67.65
C MET A 1 -8.52 -12.84 -66.57
N THR A 2 -7.68 -11.93 -66.06
CA THR A 2 -6.62 -12.27 -65.09
C THR A 2 -7.14 -11.89 -63.70
N LEU A 3 -7.32 -12.88 -62.83
CA LEU A 3 -7.84 -12.68 -61.48
C LEU A 3 -6.66 -12.38 -60.55
N ILE A 4 -6.63 -11.15 -60.01
CA ILE A 4 -5.66 -10.73 -58.99
C ILE A 4 -6.25 -11.10 -57.63
N TYR A 5 -5.57 -11.98 -56.89
CA TYR A 5 -5.88 -12.25 -55.49
C TYR A 5 -5.18 -11.22 -54.60
N THR A 6 -5.96 -10.34 -53.98
CA THR A 6 -5.46 -9.43 -52.94
C THR A 6 -5.46 -10.18 -51.61
N ILE A 7 -4.28 -10.56 -51.13
CA ILE A 7 -4.10 -11.11 -49.77
C ILE A 7 -4.13 -9.92 -48.79
N LEU A 8 -5.17 -9.86 -47.97
CA LEU A 8 -5.28 -8.89 -46.89
C LEU A 8 -4.42 -9.39 -45.70
N PHE A 9 -3.26 -8.79 -45.49
CA PHE A 9 -2.47 -9.00 -44.27
C PHE A 9 -3.14 -8.24 -43.12
N SER A 10 -3.84 -8.96 -42.25
CA SER A 10 -4.28 -8.44 -40.95
C SER A 10 -3.06 -8.30 -40.04
N PHE A 11 -2.51 -7.09 -39.95
CA PHE A 11 -1.52 -6.75 -38.93
C PHE A 11 -2.22 -6.72 -37.57
N LEU A 12 -2.07 -7.80 -36.79
CA LEU A 12 -2.26 -7.75 -35.35
C LEU A 12 -1.13 -6.91 -34.76
N PHE A 13 -1.37 -5.61 -34.61
CA PHE A 13 -0.51 -4.78 -33.77
C PHE A 13 -0.64 -5.30 -32.33
N PRO A 14 0.47 -5.63 -31.63
CA PRO A 14 0.39 -5.87 -30.20
C PRO A 14 -0.19 -4.61 -29.56
N LEU A 15 -1.28 -4.76 -28.79
CA LEU A 15 -1.77 -3.69 -27.95
C LEU A 15 -0.66 -3.39 -26.93
N SER A 16 0.12 -2.34 -27.18
CA SER A 16 1.07 -1.83 -26.21
C SER A 16 0.25 -1.21 -25.08
N TYR A 17 0.19 -1.89 -23.92
CA TYR A 17 -0.44 -1.35 -22.73
C TYR A 17 0.43 -0.20 -22.20
N ALA A 18 -0.07 1.04 -22.33
CA ALA A 18 0.56 2.20 -21.73
C ALA A 18 0.08 2.36 -20.28
N PHE A 19 0.94 2.83 -19.39
CA PHE A 19 0.51 3.16 -18.03
C PHE A 19 -0.44 4.34 -18.03
N THR A 20 -1.36 4.33 -17.05
CA THR A 20 -2.28 5.44 -16.79
C THR A 20 -1.60 6.45 -15.87
N HIS A 21 -1.75 7.75 -16.19
CA HIS A 21 -1.16 8.87 -15.46
C HIS A 21 -2.18 10.01 -15.24
N PRO A 22 -2.45 10.45 -13.99
CA PRO A 22 -2.03 9.79 -12.75
C PRO A 22 -2.78 8.46 -12.56
N GLY A 23 -2.04 7.41 -12.21
CA GLY A 23 -2.61 6.06 -12.05
C GLY A 23 -1.96 5.24 -10.94
N LEU A 24 -1.36 5.89 -9.94
CA LEU A 24 -0.89 5.24 -8.72
C LEU A 24 -1.99 5.22 -7.67
N LEU A 25 -1.83 5.85 -6.50
CA LEU A 25 -2.88 5.86 -5.46
C LEU A 25 -4.02 6.84 -5.74
N VAL A 26 -3.81 7.78 -6.66
CA VAL A 26 -4.78 8.84 -6.98
C VAL A 26 -4.99 8.89 -8.49
N THR A 27 -6.24 8.93 -8.91
CA THR A 27 -6.64 9.09 -10.32
C THR A 27 -7.33 10.42 -10.58
N ASP A 28 -7.49 10.79 -11.85
CA ASP A 28 -8.33 11.94 -12.24
C ASP A 28 -9.79 11.79 -11.82
N THR A 29 -10.29 10.55 -11.73
CA THR A 29 -11.65 10.28 -11.23
C THR A 29 -11.76 10.59 -9.73
N ASP A 30 -10.73 10.28 -8.95
CA ASP A 30 -10.70 10.61 -7.52
C ASP A 30 -10.61 12.13 -7.31
N ILE A 31 -9.74 12.81 -8.06
CA ILE A 31 -9.62 14.27 -8.02
C ILE A 31 -10.96 14.94 -8.38
N THR A 32 -11.63 14.45 -9.42
CA THR A 32 -12.95 14.96 -9.83
C THR A 32 -13.99 14.73 -8.74
N ARG A 33 -14.03 13.53 -8.14
CA ARG A 33 -14.92 13.23 -7.01
C ARG A 33 -14.69 14.20 -5.86
N ILE A 34 -13.44 14.36 -5.42
CA ILE A 34 -13.09 15.27 -4.31
C ILE A 34 -13.57 16.70 -4.60
N LYS A 35 -13.26 17.24 -5.79
CA LYS A 35 -13.68 18.60 -6.19
C LYS A 35 -15.21 18.76 -6.12
N THR A 36 -15.96 17.80 -6.65
CA THR A 36 -17.43 17.81 -6.59
C THR A 36 -17.93 17.79 -5.15
N LYS A 37 -17.45 16.86 -4.32
CA LYS A 37 -17.89 16.71 -2.93
C LYS A 37 -17.54 17.94 -2.07
N LEU A 38 -16.40 18.58 -2.32
CA LEU A 38 -16.02 19.83 -1.66
C LEU A 38 -16.89 21.01 -2.10
N ALA A 39 -17.20 21.14 -3.39
CA ALA A 39 -18.12 22.17 -3.89
C ALA A 39 -19.52 22.04 -3.26
N GLU A 40 -19.96 20.80 -3.03
CA GLU A 40 -21.22 20.47 -2.35
C GLU A 40 -21.14 20.50 -0.81
N LYS A 41 -19.94 20.70 -0.24
CA LYS A 41 -19.69 20.66 1.21
C LYS A 41 -20.14 19.35 1.87
N LYS A 42 -19.90 18.22 1.19
CA LYS A 42 -20.23 16.89 1.70
C LYS A 42 -19.20 16.43 2.73
N GLU A 43 -19.69 15.74 3.76
CA GLU A 43 -18.85 14.99 4.70
C GLU A 43 -18.71 13.54 4.24
N PRO A 44 -17.58 12.86 4.51
CA PRO A 44 -16.42 13.31 5.30
C PRO A 44 -15.36 14.09 4.50
N TRP A 45 -15.55 14.30 3.19
CA TRP A 45 -14.56 14.97 2.33
C TRP A 45 -14.18 16.37 2.85
N THR A 46 -15.16 17.14 3.31
CA THR A 46 -14.95 18.50 3.84
C THR A 46 -14.08 18.47 5.10
N ALA A 47 -14.40 17.62 6.09
CA ALA A 47 -13.58 17.46 7.28
C ALA A 47 -12.15 17.00 6.96
N SER A 48 -12.00 16.01 6.08
CA SER A 48 -10.68 15.51 5.68
C SER A 48 -9.85 16.55 4.94
N TRP A 49 -10.46 17.35 4.06
CA TRP A 49 -9.80 18.45 3.36
C TRP A 49 -9.39 19.59 4.30
N ASN A 50 -10.25 19.94 5.25
CA ASN A 50 -9.92 20.93 6.28
C ASN A 50 -8.73 20.45 7.11
N LYS A 51 -8.65 19.14 7.42
CA LYS A 51 -7.49 18.57 8.10
C LYS A 51 -6.23 18.66 7.24
N LEU A 52 -6.28 18.24 5.98
CA LEU A 52 -5.14 18.34 5.03
C LEU A 52 -4.61 19.77 4.96
N THR A 53 -5.49 20.75 4.77
CA THR A 53 -5.07 22.15 4.62
C THR A 53 -4.61 22.81 5.93
N SER A 54 -4.86 22.19 7.09
CA SER A 54 -4.46 22.73 8.40
C SER A 54 -3.08 22.29 8.89
N ILE A 55 -2.49 21.23 8.32
CA ILE A 55 -1.24 20.65 8.83
C ILE A 55 -0.01 21.35 8.24
N PRO A 56 1.11 21.46 8.99
CA PRO A 56 2.35 22.07 8.49
C PRO A 56 2.89 21.41 7.23
N PHE A 57 2.71 20.09 7.11
CA PHE A 57 3.14 19.30 5.95
C PHE A 57 2.36 19.61 4.66
N ALA A 58 1.31 20.41 4.70
CA ALA A 58 0.58 20.85 3.50
C ALA A 58 0.71 22.36 3.25
N SER A 59 1.65 23.04 3.93
CA SER A 59 1.88 24.48 3.80
C SER A 59 2.77 24.81 2.60
N ALA A 60 2.40 25.83 1.81
CA ALA A 60 3.26 26.33 0.73
C ALA A 60 4.61 26.87 1.25
N ASP A 61 4.68 27.25 2.53
CA ASP A 61 5.91 27.73 3.15
C ASP A 61 6.83 26.59 3.66
N TYR A 62 6.43 25.32 3.50
CA TYR A 62 7.23 24.17 3.93
C TYR A 62 8.64 24.22 3.32
N LYS A 63 9.63 23.79 4.09
CA LYS A 63 11.03 23.72 3.66
C LYS A 63 11.51 22.29 3.75
N ASN A 64 12.09 21.80 2.65
CA ASN A 64 12.65 20.46 2.58
C ASN A 64 13.83 20.30 3.55
N ASN A 65 14.08 19.05 3.92
CA ASN A 65 15.11 18.61 4.84
C ASN A 65 16.11 17.68 4.14
N ALA A 66 16.33 17.88 2.83
CA ALA A 66 17.15 17.00 2.02
C ALA A 66 18.60 16.91 2.55
N VAL A 67 19.08 15.67 2.68
CA VAL A 67 20.44 15.34 3.15
C VAL A 67 21.08 14.28 2.27
N LYS A 68 22.41 14.19 2.32
CA LYS A 68 23.18 13.24 1.51
C LYS A 68 22.99 11.79 1.90
N GLU A 69 22.83 11.53 3.20
CA GLU A 69 22.69 10.20 3.76
C GLU A 69 21.46 10.16 4.67
N VAL A 70 20.59 9.18 4.41
CA VAL A 70 19.47 8.86 5.28
C VAL A 70 19.72 7.50 5.92
N ASN A 71 19.95 7.51 7.22
CA ASN A 71 20.00 6.33 8.06
C ASN A 71 18.66 6.22 8.81
N ARG A 72 17.88 5.16 8.55
CA ARG A 72 16.52 5.02 9.08
C ARG A 72 16.42 5.19 10.60
N GLY A 73 17.39 4.67 11.35
CA GLY A 73 17.39 4.69 12.80
C GLY A 73 17.99 5.95 13.44
N GLN A 74 18.60 6.85 12.65
CA GLN A 74 19.29 8.03 13.17
C GLN A 74 18.68 9.35 12.71
N ASN A 75 18.31 9.44 11.43
CA ASN A 75 17.75 10.65 10.82
C ASN A 75 16.68 10.32 9.77
N GLY A 76 16.01 9.16 9.87
CA GLY A 76 14.99 8.76 8.91
C GLY A 76 13.84 9.78 8.80
N GLU A 77 13.59 10.53 9.88
CA GLU A 77 12.52 11.50 9.96
C GLU A 77 12.57 12.61 8.94
N VAL A 78 13.77 13.02 8.53
CA VAL A 78 13.88 14.07 7.53
C VAL A 78 13.27 13.62 6.19
N LEU A 79 13.37 12.33 5.85
CA LEU A 79 12.85 11.80 4.59
C LEU A 79 11.36 11.50 4.67
N TRP A 80 10.87 10.88 5.75
CA TRP A 80 9.45 10.53 5.84
C TRP A 80 8.55 11.77 6.07
N HIS A 81 9.07 12.82 6.72
CA HIS A 81 8.39 14.12 6.79
C HIS A 81 8.28 14.79 5.42
N ASP A 82 9.37 14.78 4.65
CA ASP A 82 9.40 15.38 3.32
C ASP A 82 8.58 14.58 2.30
N ALA A 83 8.56 13.25 2.38
CA ALA A 83 7.71 12.40 1.54
C ALA A 83 6.21 12.68 1.80
N ALA A 84 5.82 12.77 3.07
CA ALA A 84 4.48 13.18 3.45
C ALA A 84 4.14 14.59 2.95
N ALA A 85 5.06 15.55 3.12
CA ALA A 85 4.83 16.92 2.68
C ALA A 85 4.68 17.02 1.15
N ALA A 86 5.55 16.36 0.39
CA ALA A 86 5.49 16.32 -1.07
C ALA A 86 4.14 15.77 -1.56
N PHE A 87 3.67 14.64 -0.99
CA PHE A 87 2.37 14.08 -1.37
C PHE A 87 1.20 14.99 -0.98
N ASN A 88 1.19 15.50 0.24
CA ASN A 88 0.13 16.39 0.75
C ASN A 88 -0.01 17.66 -0.10
N LEU A 89 1.12 18.28 -0.45
CA LEU A 89 1.18 19.47 -1.30
C LEU A 89 0.76 19.17 -2.75
N ALA A 90 1.23 18.05 -3.33
CA ALA A 90 0.83 17.64 -4.67
C ALA A 90 -0.67 17.33 -4.76
N LEU A 91 -1.23 16.64 -3.76
CA LEU A 91 -2.67 16.39 -3.66
C LEU A 91 -3.45 17.70 -3.51
N ARG A 92 -2.96 18.62 -2.67
CA ARG A 92 -3.56 19.94 -2.50
C ARG A 92 -3.60 20.70 -3.81
N TRP A 93 -2.51 20.69 -4.59
CA TRP A 93 -2.46 21.30 -5.92
C TRP A 93 -3.48 20.68 -6.87
N LYS A 94 -3.53 19.36 -6.99
CA LYS A 94 -4.49 18.69 -7.89
C LYS A 94 -5.94 19.07 -7.60
N VAL A 95 -6.27 19.22 -6.31
CA VAL A 95 -7.63 19.57 -5.86
C VAL A 95 -7.92 21.06 -5.98
N SER A 96 -7.02 21.96 -5.54
CA SER A 96 -7.30 23.41 -5.52
C SER A 96 -6.93 24.15 -6.80
N GLY A 97 -5.96 23.62 -7.57
CA GLY A 97 -5.39 24.26 -8.75
C GLY A 97 -4.42 25.41 -8.44
N GLU A 98 -3.99 25.57 -7.19
CA GLU A 98 -3.08 26.64 -6.78
C GLU A 98 -1.61 26.22 -6.95
N ASP A 99 -0.92 26.83 -7.91
CA ASP A 99 0.44 26.46 -8.32
C ASP A 99 1.49 26.52 -7.20
N GLN A 100 1.29 27.35 -6.17
CA GLN A 100 2.22 27.43 -5.04
C GLN A 100 2.42 26.09 -4.33
N TYR A 101 1.42 25.21 -4.31
CA TYR A 101 1.56 23.89 -3.69
C TYR A 101 2.33 22.92 -4.60
N ALA A 102 2.15 23.02 -5.93
CA ALA A 102 2.95 22.27 -6.87
C ALA A 102 4.41 22.70 -6.85
N GLU A 103 4.66 24.01 -6.76
CA GLU A 103 6.00 24.59 -6.64
C GLU A 103 6.72 24.02 -5.41
N THR A 104 6.14 24.15 -4.21
CA THR A 104 6.75 23.63 -2.98
C THR A 104 6.94 22.11 -3.01
N ALA A 105 5.95 21.35 -3.51
CA ALA A 105 6.09 19.89 -3.64
C ALA A 105 7.24 19.51 -4.60
N SER A 106 7.36 20.23 -5.72
CA SER A 106 8.42 20.05 -6.69
C SER A 106 9.79 20.39 -6.11
N GLU A 107 9.89 21.47 -5.32
CA GLU A 107 11.13 21.85 -4.63
C GLU A 107 11.61 20.76 -3.68
N ILE A 108 10.72 20.11 -2.93
CA ILE A 108 11.06 18.98 -2.05
C ILE A 108 11.64 17.83 -2.87
N LEU A 109 10.92 17.37 -3.89
CA LEU A 109 11.37 16.23 -4.71
C LEU A 109 12.69 16.51 -5.44
N ILE A 110 12.86 17.72 -5.98
CA ILE A 110 14.09 18.13 -6.66
C ILE A 110 15.26 18.23 -5.67
N ALA A 111 15.03 18.76 -4.46
CA ALA A 111 16.08 18.86 -3.44
C ALA A 111 16.63 17.49 -3.03
N TRP A 112 15.75 16.50 -2.84
CA TRP A 112 16.19 15.12 -2.60
C TRP A 112 16.90 14.53 -3.80
N ALA A 113 16.38 14.73 -5.01
CA ALA A 113 17.00 14.22 -6.23
C ALA A 113 18.41 14.79 -6.48
N ASP A 114 18.67 16.04 -6.07
CA ASP A 114 19.96 16.69 -6.21
C ASP A 114 20.93 16.40 -5.05
N THR A 115 20.43 15.94 -3.90
CA THR A 115 21.23 15.83 -2.66
C THR A 115 21.46 14.40 -2.20
N LEU A 116 20.45 13.51 -2.32
CA LEU A 116 20.53 12.16 -1.77
C LEU A 116 21.61 11.34 -2.50
N GLU A 117 22.52 10.76 -1.74
CA GLU A 117 23.59 9.91 -2.25
C GLU A 117 23.43 8.47 -1.79
N ILE A 118 22.91 8.24 -0.56
CA ILE A 118 22.84 6.90 0.03
C ILE A 118 21.69 6.77 1.04
N LEU A 119 21.05 5.59 1.03
CA LEU A 119 20.24 5.08 2.14
C LEU A 119 21.12 4.10 2.93
N SER A 120 21.25 4.32 4.23
CA SER A 120 22.14 3.55 5.11
C SER A 120 21.39 3.03 6.36
N GLY A 121 22.12 2.36 7.25
CA GLY A 121 21.55 1.72 8.45
C GLY A 121 21.43 0.19 8.38
N GLY A 122 22.18 -0.45 7.48
CA GLY A 122 22.12 -1.90 7.29
C GLY A 122 20.85 -2.30 6.56
N ASP A 123 20.23 -3.42 6.97
CA ASP A 123 19.02 -3.93 6.33
C ASP A 123 17.86 -2.90 6.42
N ASP A 124 17.77 -2.12 7.50
CA ASP A 124 16.73 -1.09 7.67
C ASP A 124 16.71 -0.04 6.52
N ALA A 125 17.81 0.10 5.77
CA ALA A 125 17.84 0.94 4.57
C ALA A 125 16.83 0.48 3.50
N TYR A 126 16.53 -0.82 3.43
CA TYR A 126 15.55 -1.39 2.49
C TYR A 126 14.10 -1.13 2.91
N LEU A 127 13.83 -0.94 4.21
CA LEU A 127 12.55 -0.42 4.66
C LEU A 127 12.36 1.03 4.20
N THR A 128 13.40 1.87 4.33
CA THR A 128 13.35 3.25 3.83
C THR A 128 13.19 3.29 2.31
N ALA A 129 13.93 2.44 1.58
CA ALA A 129 13.82 2.35 0.13
C ALA A 129 12.41 1.90 -0.31
N GLY A 130 11.80 0.94 0.39
CA GLY A 130 10.44 0.49 0.10
C GLY A 130 9.39 1.54 0.47
N LEU A 131 9.39 2.01 1.71
CA LEU A 131 8.34 2.90 2.23
C LEU A 131 8.40 4.28 1.60
N GLN A 132 9.49 5.02 1.76
CA GLN A 132 9.59 6.36 1.20
C GLN A 132 9.71 6.33 -0.33
N GLY A 133 10.15 5.22 -0.92
CA GLY A 133 10.20 5.04 -2.38
C GLY A 133 8.83 5.14 -3.04
N TYR A 134 7.83 4.38 -2.55
CA TYR A 134 6.48 4.45 -3.15
C TYR A 134 5.79 5.79 -2.84
N GLU A 135 6.01 6.38 -1.67
CA GLU A 135 5.43 7.65 -1.27
C GLU A 135 5.92 8.80 -2.17
N LEU A 136 7.23 8.91 -2.36
CA LEU A 136 7.84 9.91 -3.23
C LEU A 136 7.44 9.72 -4.69
N ALA A 137 7.32 8.47 -5.15
CA ALA A 137 6.90 8.18 -6.52
C ALA A 137 5.43 8.60 -6.75
N ASN A 138 4.55 8.37 -5.78
CA ASN A 138 3.17 8.86 -5.81
C ASN A 138 3.10 10.40 -5.83
N ALA A 139 3.94 11.10 -5.05
CA ALA A 139 4.01 12.55 -5.07
C ALA A 139 4.51 13.08 -6.43
N ALA A 140 5.56 12.48 -6.99
CA ALA A 140 6.10 12.83 -8.30
C ALA A 140 5.11 12.59 -9.44
N GLU A 141 4.35 11.50 -9.36
CA GLU A 141 3.31 11.15 -10.32
C GLU A 141 2.18 12.17 -10.35
N LEU A 142 1.74 12.63 -9.17
CA LEU A 142 0.75 13.69 -9.08
C LEU A 142 1.21 14.99 -9.76
N LEU A 143 2.51 15.29 -9.74
CA LEU A 143 3.09 16.50 -10.34
C LEU A 143 3.47 16.36 -11.82
N ARG A 144 3.27 15.20 -12.44
CA ARG A 144 3.74 14.90 -13.81
C ARG A 144 3.30 15.94 -14.85
N ASP A 145 2.12 16.52 -14.69
CA ASP A 145 1.52 17.52 -15.58
C ASP A 145 1.77 18.98 -15.15
N TYR A 146 2.41 19.20 -13.99
CA TYR A 146 2.86 20.53 -13.58
C TYR A 146 4.06 20.95 -14.44
N GLN A 147 3.84 21.89 -15.37
CA GLN A 147 4.79 22.19 -16.44
C GLN A 147 6.22 22.54 -15.96
N PRO A 148 6.42 23.34 -14.89
CA PRO A 148 7.77 23.60 -14.36
C PRO A 148 8.49 22.33 -13.90
N PHE A 149 7.79 21.42 -13.21
CA PHE A 149 8.35 20.14 -12.75
C PHE A 149 8.58 19.17 -13.89
N ALA A 150 7.62 19.02 -14.80
CA ALA A 150 7.75 18.15 -15.97
C ALA A 150 9.01 18.50 -16.80
N LYS A 151 9.30 19.80 -16.95
CA LYS A 151 10.44 20.28 -17.74
C LYS A 151 11.78 20.14 -17.03
N ASN A 152 11.84 20.44 -15.72
CA ASN A 152 13.12 20.65 -15.03
C ASN A 152 13.37 19.70 -13.85
N GLY A 153 12.34 19.04 -13.33
CA GLY A 153 12.39 18.24 -12.10
C GLY A 153 12.20 16.74 -12.32
N LEU A 154 11.23 16.34 -13.15
CA LEU A 154 10.83 14.93 -13.30
C LEU A 154 12.01 14.02 -13.68
N SER A 155 12.86 14.44 -14.62
CA SER A 155 14.03 13.66 -15.02
C SER A 155 15.07 13.49 -13.90
N LYS A 156 15.26 14.49 -13.03
CA LYS A 156 16.14 14.38 -11.85
C LYS A 156 15.59 13.37 -10.86
N VAL A 157 14.29 13.45 -10.58
CA VAL A 157 13.60 12.54 -9.66
C VAL A 157 13.64 11.10 -10.17
N ILE A 158 13.37 10.89 -11.46
CA ILE A 158 13.52 9.57 -12.11
C ILE A 158 14.97 9.05 -11.98
N ASN A 159 15.98 9.90 -12.17
CA ASN A 159 17.37 9.50 -12.01
C ASN A 159 17.70 9.10 -10.56
N MET A 160 17.15 9.79 -9.56
CA MET A 160 17.29 9.40 -8.15
C MET A 160 16.69 8.00 -7.91
N PHE A 161 15.47 7.73 -8.40
CA PHE A 161 14.84 6.42 -8.27
C PHE A 161 15.66 5.32 -8.93
N ASN A 162 16.12 5.53 -10.17
CA ASN A 162 16.90 4.53 -10.90
C ASN A 162 18.30 4.29 -10.30
N LYS A 163 18.86 5.27 -9.58
CA LYS A 163 20.19 5.17 -8.99
C LYS A 163 20.18 4.57 -7.58
N ILE A 164 19.15 4.86 -6.78
CA ILE A 164 19.15 4.57 -5.34
C ILE A 164 18.03 3.59 -5.00
N PHE A 165 16.77 3.98 -5.18
CA PHE A 165 15.63 3.25 -4.66
C PHE A 165 15.37 1.94 -5.42
N LEU A 166 15.24 2.01 -6.75
CA LEU A 166 14.85 0.85 -7.55
C LEU A 166 15.89 -0.29 -7.48
N PRO A 167 17.21 -0.04 -7.59
CA PRO A 167 18.20 -1.09 -7.38
C PRO A 167 18.07 -1.76 -6.01
N MET A 168 17.88 -0.98 -4.94
CA MET A 168 17.67 -1.55 -3.60
C MET A 168 16.38 -2.39 -3.52
N ASN A 169 15.28 -1.90 -4.09
CA ASN A 169 14.02 -2.66 -4.11
C ASN A 169 14.21 -4.00 -4.84
N LEU A 170 14.86 -3.99 -6.00
CA LEU A 170 15.09 -5.20 -6.78
C LEU A 170 16.11 -6.14 -6.12
N ASP A 171 17.17 -5.62 -5.50
CA ASP A 171 18.16 -6.44 -4.78
C ASP A 171 17.49 -7.21 -3.63
N PHE A 172 16.65 -6.54 -2.85
CA PHE A 172 15.88 -7.16 -1.76
C PHE A 172 14.90 -8.21 -2.29
N LEU A 173 14.12 -7.88 -3.32
CA LEU A 173 13.14 -8.83 -3.89
C LEU A 173 13.81 -9.99 -4.64
N ASN A 174 15.03 -9.83 -5.14
CA ASN A 174 15.80 -10.94 -5.74
C ASN A 174 16.66 -11.70 -4.71
N HIS A 175 16.54 -11.38 -3.42
CA HIS A 175 17.23 -12.04 -2.33
C HIS A 175 18.77 -12.08 -2.50
N VAL A 176 19.36 -11.01 -3.04
CA VAL A 176 20.80 -10.96 -3.34
C VAL A 176 21.64 -10.57 -2.12
N LEU A 177 21.01 -10.19 -1.01
CA LEU A 177 21.69 -9.72 0.19
C LEU A 177 22.14 -10.89 1.06
N GLY A 178 23.32 -10.74 1.69
CA GLY A 178 23.84 -11.78 2.60
C GLY A 178 22.94 -12.01 3.82
N SER A 179 22.19 -11.00 4.27
CA SER A 179 21.20 -11.10 5.34
C SER A 179 20.00 -11.98 4.95
N GLU A 180 19.78 -12.22 3.65
CA GLU A 180 18.71 -13.05 3.07
C GLU A 180 19.14 -14.49 2.79
N HIS A 181 20.16 -14.99 3.49
CA HIS A 181 20.57 -16.40 3.49
C HIS A 181 19.43 -17.41 3.76
N ASN A 182 18.30 -16.93 4.28
CA ASN A 182 17.00 -17.59 4.26
C ASN A 182 15.98 -16.62 3.63
N VAL A 183 15.37 -16.99 2.51
CA VAL A 183 14.41 -16.15 1.74
C VAL A 183 13.17 -15.75 2.54
N LYS A 184 12.84 -16.47 3.62
CA LYS A 184 11.73 -16.13 4.52
C LYS A 184 12.17 -15.43 5.81
N HIS A 185 13.44 -15.05 5.94
CA HIS A 185 13.95 -14.40 7.15
C HIS A 185 13.19 -13.12 7.50
N PHE A 186 13.04 -12.20 6.54
CA PHE A 186 12.40 -10.91 6.80
C PHE A 186 10.88 -11.03 6.90
N PHE A 187 10.28 -10.22 7.77
CA PHE A 187 8.81 -10.18 7.92
C PHE A 187 8.15 -9.57 6.68
N ALA A 188 6.88 -9.91 6.44
CA ALA A 188 6.14 -9.57 5.23
C ALA A 188 6.16 -8.07 4.87
N ASN A 189 6.16 -7.17 5.87
CA ASN A 189 6.17 -5.73 5.63
C ASN A 189 7.40 -5.26 4.84
N TRP A 190 8.54 -5.94 5.00
CA TRP A 190 9.79 -5.59 4.37
C TRP A 190 9.72 -5.76 2.86
N GLU A 191 9.29 -6.92 2.39
CA GLU A 191 9.15 -7.17 0.96
C GLU A 191 7.93 -6.45 0.39
N GLN A 192 6.82 -6.36 1.13
CA GLN A 192 5.61 -5.64 0.68
C GLN A 192 5.91 -4.17 0.35
N CYS A 193 6.65 -3.45 1.19
CA CYS A 193 6.95 -2.05 0.89
C CYS A 193 7.91 -1.92 -0.31
N ASN A 194 8.82 -2.88 -0.52
CA ASN A 194 9.67 -2.93 -1.70
C ASN A 194 8.89 -3.25 -2.99
N ILE A 195 7.86 -4.12 -2.92
CA ILE A 195 6.92 -4.36 -4.03
C ILE A 195 6.15 -3.07 -4.35
N ALA A 196 5.60 -2.40 -3.33
CA ALA A 196 4.86 -1.15 -3.51
C ALA A 196 5.71 -0.07 -4.19
N SER A 197 6.98 0.07 -3.77
CA SER A 197 7.96 0.98 -4.37
C SER A 197 8.30 0.61 -5.81
N ALA A 198 8.63 -0.65 -6.08
CA ALA A 198 8.97 -1.10 -7.42
C ALA A 198 7.80 -0.87 -8.41
N MET A 199 6.56 -1.13 -7.99
CA MET A 199 5.37 -0.82 -8.79
C MET A 199 5.21 0.69 -9.02
N ALA A 200 5.37 1.51 -7.98
CA ALA A 200 5.21 2.95 -8.09
C ALA A 200 6.26 3.58 -9.02
N ILE A 201 7.52 3.15 -8.89
CA ILE A 201 8.63 3.59 -9.73
C ILE A 201 8.42 3.09 -11.17
N ALA A 202 7.92 1.87 -11.36
CA ALA A 202 7.65 1.32 -12.69
C ALA A 202 6.64 2.18 -13.46
N VAL A 203 5.53 2.58 -12.84
CA VAL A 203 4.59 3.52 -13.44
C VAL A 203 5.28 4.86 -13.68
N LEU A 204 5.93 5.45 -12.67
CA LEU A 204 6.58 6.76 -12.80
C LEU A 204 7.56 6.83 -13.99
N THR A 205 8.24 5.73 -14.28
CA THR A 205 9.29 5.62 -15.30
C THR A 205 8.85 4.95 -16.60
N ASP A 206 7.57 4.63 -16.75
CA ASP A 206 7.04 3.85 -17.88
C ASP A 206 7.76 2.50 -18.09
N ASN A 207 8.26 1.89 -17.00
CA ASN A 207 9.07 0.68 -17.03
C ASN A 207 8.22 -0.59 -16.85
N ARG A 208 7.77 -1.14 -17.98
CA ARG A 208 6.96 -2.36 -18.02
C ARG A 208 7.66 -3.58 -17.41
N THR A 209 8.98 -3.73 -17.60
CA THR A 209 9.74 -4.87 -17.07
C THR A 209 9.72 -4.89 -15.54
N THR A 210 9.95 -3.76 -14.89
CA THR A 210 9.88 -3.66 -13.42
C THR A 210 8.45 -3.91 -12.93
N TRP A 211 7.44 -3.40 -13.64
CA TRP A 211 6.03 -3.65 -13.29
C TRP A 211 5.69 -5.14 -13.32
N ASP A 212 6.01 -5.82 -14.42
CA ASP A 212 5.71 -7.24 -14.59
C ASP A 212 6.46 -8.07 -13.54
N PHE A 213 7.72 -7.73 -13.21
CA PHE A 213 8.46 -8.34 -12.10
C PHE A 213 7.76 -8.15 -10.75
N ALA A 214 7.37 -6.92 -10.40
CA ALA A 214 6.77 -6.64 -9.08
C ALA A 214 5.40 -7.30 -8.91
N VAL A 215 4.57 -7.32 -9.97
CA VAL A 215 3.28 -8.01 -9.98
C VAL A 215 3.47 -9.53 -9.88
N ASP A 216 4.44 -10.09 -10.62
CA ASP A 216 4.74 -11.52 -10.53
C ASP A 216 5.26 -11.89 -9.14
N TYR A 217 6.16 -11.10 -8.55
CA TYR A 217 6.67 -11.31 -7.21
C TYR A 217 5.56 -11.26 -6.16
N PHE A 218 4.62 -10.31 -6.24
CA PHE A 218 3.46 -10.28 -5.36
C PHE A 218 2.65 -11.59 -5.43
N LYS A 219 2.47 -12.13 -6.64
CA LYS A 219 1.65 -13.33 -6.88
C LYS A 219 2.37 -14.64 -6.55
N HIS A 220 3.67 -14.72 -6.82
CA HIS A 220 4.42 -15.97 -6.93
C HIS A 220 5.82 -15.92 -6.28
N GLY A 221 6.21 -14.81 -5.67
CA GLY A 221 7.52 -14.66 -5.01
C GLY A 221 7.76 -15.67 -3.89
N GLU A 222 9.04 -15.96 -3.65
CA GLU A 222 9.45 -16.98 -2.67
C GLU A 222 9.45 -16.46 -1.23
N GLY A 223 9.65 -15.15 -1.06
CA GLY A 223 9.72 -14.44 0.22
C GLY A 223 8.37 -14.10 0.84
N ASN A 224 8.40 -13.47 2.02
CA ASN A 224 7.19 -13.23 2.83
C ASN A 224 6.29 -12.10 2.31
N GLY A 225 6.74 -11.31 1.33
CA GLY A 225 5.96 -10.26 0.68
C GLY A 225 5.00 -10.77 -0.36
N ALA A 226 5.27 -11.95 -0.94
CA ALA A 226 4.32 -12.64 -1.81
C ALA A 226 3.04 -12.97 -1.02
N ILE A 227 1.88 -12.74 -1.62
CA ILE A 227 0.61 -12.73 -0.90
C ILE A 227 0.27 -14.06 -0.21
N ASN A 228 0.75 -15.18 -0.76
CA ASN A 228 0.56 -16.52 -0.20
C ASN A 228 1.40 -16.77 1.06
N ASN A 229 2.53 -16.08 1.19
CA ASN A 229 3.37 -16.15 2.38
C ASN A 229 2.98 -15.05 3.40
N GLY A 230 2.61 -13.85 2.92
CA GLY A 230 2.19 -12.72 3.76
C GLY A 230 0.85 -12.93 4.46
N ILE A 231 -0.09 -13.62 3.81
CA ILE A 231 -1.30 -14.19 4.43
C ILE A 231 -1.14 -15.70 4.43
N SER A 232 -0.47 -16.24 5.46
CA SER A 232 0.15 -17.57 5.43
C SER A 232 -0.83 -18.74 5.46
N ASN A 233 -1.90 -18.63 6.25
CA ASN A 233 -2.83 -19.73 6.49
C ASN A 233 -4.28 -19.28 6.31
N ILE A 234 -5.13 -20.16 5.79
CA ILE A 234 -6.59 -19.97 5.81
C ILE A 234 -7.16 -20.80 6.96
N VAL A 235 -7.78 -20.10 7.90
CA VAL A 235 -8.43 -20.67 9.08
C VAL A 235 -9.94 -20.45 9.01
N LYS A 236 -10.69 -21.11 9.90
CA LYS A 236 -12.14 -20.97 9.98
C LYS A 236 -12.55 -20.06 11.13
N GLU A 237 -13.32 -19.03 10.83
CA GLU A 237 -13.93 -18.17 11.82
C GLU A 237 -14.72 -19.00 12.86
N PRO A 238 -14.44 -18.81 14.16
CA PRO A 238 -15.22 -19.41 15.23
C PRO A 238 -16.68 -18.96 15.16
N GLY A 239 -17.61 -19.92 15.18
CA GLY A 239 -19.05 -19.69 15.18
C GLY A 239 -19.70 -19.69 13.80
N THR A 240 -19.06 -19.14 12.76
CA THR A 240 -19.64 -19.06 11.40
C THR A 240 -19.03 -20.08 10.42
N GLY A 241 -17.78 -20.49 10.65
CA GLY A 241 -17.03 -21.34 9.73
C GLY A 241 -16.55 -20.64 8.45
N LYS A 242 -16.75 -19.32 8.31
CA LYS A 242 -16.24 -18.53 7.17
C LYS A 242 -14.70 -18.55 7.14
N ALA A 243 -14.11 -18.44 5.96
CA ALA A 243 -12.66 -18.39 5.82
C ALA A 243 -12.09 -17.06 6.35
N LEU A 244 -10.98 -17.13 7.07
CA LEU A 244 -10.16 -15.98 7.48
C LEU A 244 -8.70 -16.27 7.10
N GLY A 245 -7.93 -15.23 6.81
CA GLY A 245 -6.51 -15.34 6.44
C GLY A 245 -5.60 -14.90 7.57
N GLN A 246 -4.86 -15.83 8.18
CA GLN A 246 -3.84 -15.47 9.18
C GLN A 246 -2.73 -14.66 8.53
N GLY A 247 -2.49 -13.45 9.04
CA GLY A 247 -1.35 -12.63 8.65
C GLY A 247 -0.04 -13.19 9.21
N GLN A 248 1.01 -13.17 8.39
CA GLN A 248 2.34 -13.65 8.74
C GLN A 248 2.89 -12.99 10.02
N GLU A 249 2.64 -11.69 10.19
CA GLU A 249 3.14 -10.91 11.33
C GLU A 249 2.28 -11.01 12.60
N SER A 250 1.13 -11.70 12.54
CA SER A 250 0.16 -11.70 13.65
C SER A 250 0.70 -12.34 14.93
N GLY A 251 1.67 -13.27 14.82
CA GLY A 251 2.38 -13.84 15.96
C GLY A 251 3.45 -12.93 16.57
N ARG A 252 3.92 -11.91 15.82
CA ARG A 252 4.92 -10.94 16.27
C ARG A 252 4.25 -9.83 17.10
N ASP A 253 3.45 -9.00 16.43
CA ASP A 253 2.64 -7.96 17.05
C ASP A 253 1.60 -7.41 16.05
N GLN A 254 0.59 -6.73 16.57
CA GLN A 254 -0.49 -6.18 15.75
C GLN A 254 -0.15 -4.83 15.12
N GLY A 255 0.89 -4.13 15.60
CA GLY A 255 1.33 -2.86 15.03
C GLY A 255 1.93 -3.02 13.64
N HIS A 256 2.74 -4.06 13.44
CA HIS A 256 3.27 -4.42 12.13
C HIS A 256 2.27 -5.19 11.28
N SER A 257 1.42 -6.02 11.90
CA SER A 257 0.28 -6.61 11.16
C SER A 257 -0.62 -5.53 10.55
N ALA A 258 -0.88 -4.42 11.28
CA ALA A 258 -1.62 -3.28 10.75
C ALA A 258 -0.90 -2.61 9.55
N MET A 259 0.44 -2.52 9.62
CA MET A 259 1.27 -1.97 8.54
C MET A 259 1.14 -2.79 7.26
N ASN A 260 1.07 -4.13 7.36
CA ASN A 260 0.87 -4.98 6.18
C ASN A 260 -0.38 -4.58 5.40
N PHE A 261 -1.51 -4.30 6.07
CA PHE A 261 -2.75 -3.93 5.37
C PHE A 261 -2.72 -2.53 4.76
N GLN A 262 -1.96 -1.61 5.35
CA GLN A 262 -1.69 -0.31 4.75
C GLN A 262 -0.91 -0.44 3.44
N VAL A 263 0.15 -1.25 3.43
CA VAL A 263 0.99 -1.46 2.23
C VAL A 263 0.29 -2.35 1.20
N LEU A 264 -0.42 -3.40 1.62
CA LEU A 264 -1.23 -4.24 0.74
C LEU A 264 -2.36 -3.45 0.09
N GLY A 265 -2.97 -2.51 0.82
CA GLY A 265 -3.91 -1.53 0.26
C GLY A 265 -3.27 -0.71 -0.85
N ALA A 266 -2.07 -0.18 -0.62
CA ALA A 266 -1.32 0.58 -1.63
C ALA A 266 -0.98 -0.28 -2.87
N ILE A 267 -0.47 -1.50 -2.69
CA ILE A 267 -0.18 -2.46 -3.77
C ILE A 267 -1.44 -2.71 -4.60
N GLY A 268 -2.54 -3.07 -3.93
CA GLY A 268 -3.81 -3.36 -4.58
C GLY A 268 -4.36 -2.17 -5.36
N GLN A 269 -4.30 -0.96 -4.78
CA GLN A 269 -4.83 0.25 -5.42
C GLN A 269 -3.98 0.71 -6.61
N GLN A 270 -2.65 0.65 -6.50
CA GLN A 270 -1.75 0.93 -7.61
C GLN A 270 -1.97 -0.05 -8.77
N ALA A 271 -2.12 -1.35 -8.48
CA ALA A 271 -2.46 -2.36 -9.49
C ALA A 271 -3.81 -2.09 -10.14
N TRP A 272 -4.85 -1.84 -9.32
CA TRP A 272 -6.20 -1.62 -9.78
C TRP A 272 -6.31 -0.44 -10.75
N ASN A 273 -5.63 0.67 -10.43
CA ASN A 273 -5.59 1.85 -11.28
C ASN A 273 -4.80 1.64 -12.58
N GLN A 274 -4.00 0.58 -12.66
CA GLN A 274 -3.33 0.11 -13.88
C GLN A 274 -4.04 -1.09 -14.52
N GLY A 275 -5.29 -1.40 -14.14
CA GLY A 275 -6.09 -2.47 -14.75
C GLY A 275 -5.72 -3.90 -14.31
N GLU A 276 -4.89 -4.05 -13.27
CA GLU A 276 -4.52 -5.34 -12.68
C GLU A 276 -5.26 -5.54 -11.35
N ASP A 277 -6.07 -6.60 -11.25
CA ASP A 277 -6.93 -6.82 -10.07
C ASP A 277 -6.25 -7.71 -9.01
N LEU A 278 -5.28 -7.14 -8.30
CA LEU A 278 -4.62 -7.82 -7.18
C LEU A 278 -5.51 -7.95 -5.93
N PHE A 279 -6.56 -7.14 -5.81
CA PHE A 279 -7.54 -7.28 -4.73
C PHE A 279 -8.39 -8.54 -4.89
N ALA A 280 -8.73 -8.95 -6.12
CA ALA A 280 -9.44 -10.20 -6.39
C ALA A 280 -8.51 -11.44 -6.39
N TYR A 281 -7.20 -11.24 -6.52
CA TYR A 281 -6.25 -12.34 -6.68
C TYR A 281 -6.28 -13.34 -5.51
N ASN A 282 -6.21 -14.62 -5.86
CA ASN A 282 -6.21 -15.77 -4.94
C ASN A 282 -7.38 -15.75 -3.93
N ASP A 283 -8.61 -15.71 -4.45
CA ASP A 283 -9.86 -15.65 -3.67
C ASP A 283 -9.92 -14.44 -2.74
N SER A 284 -9.49 -13.28 -3.25
CA SER A 284 -9.35 -12.05 -2.46
C SER A 284 -8.52 -12.24 -1.19
N ARG A 285 -7.30 -12.77 -1.35
CA ARG A 285 -6.42 -13.11 -0.22
C ARG A 285 -6.14 -11.92 0.71
N ILE A 286 -6.05 -10.71 0.15
CA ILE A 286 -5.94 -9.46 0.94
C ILE A 286 -7.19 -9.29 1.84
N LEU A 287 -8.40 -9.50 1.33
CA LEU A 287 -9.64 -9.40 2.12
C LEU A 287 -9.70 -10.46 3.22
N LEU A 288 -9.32 -11.71 2.92
CA LEU A 288 -9.26 -12.77 3.93
C LEU A 288 -8.33 -12.37 5.10
N GLY A 289 -7.17 -11.78 4.77
CA GLY A 289 -6.27 -11.19 5.75
C GLY A 289 -6.89 -10.06 6.54
N ALA A 290 -7.54 -9.12 5.85
CA ALA A 290 -8.14 -7.93 6.46
C ALA A 290 -9.26 -8.33 7.45
N GLU A 291 -10.12 -9.29 7.10
CA GLU A 291 -11.16 -9.82 7.98
C GLU A 291 -10.57 -10.48 9.24
N TYR A 292 -9.48 -11.24 9.10
CA TYR A 292 -8.78 -11.87 10.23
C TYR A 292 -8.22 -10.82 11.19
N PHE A 293 -7.45 -9.86 10.66
CA PHE A 293 -6.84 -8.80 11.46
C PHE A 293 -7.90 -7.93 12.14
N ALA A 294 -8.91 -7.52 11.38
CA ALA A 294 -10.00 -6.69 11.87
C ALA A 294 -10.72 -7.36 13.05
N ARG A 295 -11.10 -8.62 12.87
CA ARG A 295 -11.79 -9.39 13.91
C ARG A 295 -10.98 -9.48 15.20
N TYR A 296 -9.69 -9.81 15.10
CA TYR A 296 -8.83 -9.92 16.28
C TYR A 296 -8.62 -8.59 16.99
N ASN A 297 -8.38 -7.52 16.23
CA ASN A 297 -8.09 -6.20 16.78
C ASN A 297 -9.36 -5.45 17.26
N LEU A 298 -10.55 -5.96 16.96
CA LEU A 298 -11.82 -5.59 17.60
C LEU A 298 -12.10 -6.37 18.91
N GLY A 299 -11.12 -7.13 19.39
CA GLY A 299 -11.20 -7.84 20.68
C GLY A 299 -11.80 -9.25 20.61
N ASN A 300 -11.98 -9.83 19.42
CA ASN A 300 -12.48 -11.20 19.27
C ASN A 300 -11.32 -12.21 19.10
N ASP A 301 -11.55 -13.49 19.38
CA ASP A 301 -10.51 -14.54 19.29
C ASP A 301 -10.46 -15.22 17.94
N VAL A 302 -9.31 -15.22 17.26
CA VAL A 302 -9.12 -15.91 15.98
C VAL A 302 -8.31 -17.20 16.18
N PRO A 303 -8.55 -18.28 15.41
CA PRO A 303 -7.67 -19.43 15.41
C PRO A 303 -6.31 -19.02 14.88
N PHE A 304 -5.25 -19.54 15.50
CA PHE A 304 -3.88 -19.29 15.08
C PHE A 304 -3.20 -20.63 14.81
N GLU A 305 -2.72 -20.81 13.58
CA GLU A 305 -1.85 -21.91 13.20
C GLU A 305 -0.41 -21.54 13.53
N PRO A 306 0.33 -22.38 14.29
CA PRO A 306 1.74 -22.12 14.57
C PRO A 306 2.53 -21.82 13.30
N TYR A 307 3.32 -20.75 13.35
CA TYR A 307 4.00 -20.19 12.19
C TYR A 307 5.48 -19.97 12.48
N THR A 308 6.33 -20.25 11.50
CA THR A 308 7.76 -19.92 11.54
C THR A 308 8.18 -19.25 10.23
N ASN A 309 8.98 -18.20 10.33
CA ASN A 309 9.63 -17.58 9.16
C ASN A 309 11.01 -18.21 8.89
N GLY A 310 11.31 -19.34 9.55
CA GLY A 310 12.58 -20.03 9.49
C GLY A 310 13.66 -19.46 10.42
N ILE A 311 13.39 -18.34 11.11
CA ILE A 311 14.29 -17.75 12.11
C ILE A 311 13.59 -17.63 13.47
N VAL A 312 12.36 -17.14 13.48
CA VAL A 312 11.51 -16.97 14.67
C VAL A 312 10.23 -17.79 14.48
N SER A 313 9.76 -18.39 15.58
CA SER A 313 8.53 -19.19 15.60
C SER A 313 7.53 -18.61 16.60
N PHE A 314 6.25 -18.69 16.25
CA PHE A 314 5.13 -18.24 17.07
C PHE A 314 4.10 -19.36 17.14
N ASP A 315 3.70 -19.73 18.36
CA ASP A 315 2.69 -20.76 18.59
C ASP A 315 1.33 -20.17 18.95
N VAL A 316 1.27 -18.85 19.18
CA VAL A 316 0.07 -18.10 19.51
C VAL A 316 0.08 -16.74 18.81
N ILE A 317 -1.11 -16.20 18.56
CA ILE A 317 -1.27 -14.82 18.13
C ILE A 317 -0.80 -13.86 19.24
N SER A 318 -0.17 -12.74 18.86
CA SER A 318 0.38 -11.77 19.81
C SER A 318 -0.69 -10.79 20.29
N GLU A 319 -0.77 -10.57 21.60
CA GLU A 319 -1.54 -9.48 22.23
C GLU A 319 -0.80 -8.13 22.15
N ALA A 320 0.48 -8.11 21.73
CA ALA A 320 1.24 -6.88 21.64
C ALA A 320 0.60 -5.93 20.61
N SER A 321 0.34 -4.70 21.04
CA SER A 321 -0.33 -3.66 20.25
C SER A 321 -1.72 -4.04 19.73
N ARG A 322 -2.43 -4.99 20.37
CA ARG A 322 -3.81 -5.34 19.96
C ARG A 322 -4.71 -4.11 19.98
N GLY A 323 -5.45 -3.92 18.89
CA GLY A 323 -6.22 -2.71 18.61
C GLY A 323 -5.43 -1.64 17.84
N ALA A 324 -4.22 -1.95 17.34
CA ALA A 324 -3.41 -1.00 16.56
C ALA A 324 -4.14 -0.50 15.32
N VAL A 325 -4.34 0.81 15.22
CA VAL A 325 -5.02 1.48 14.09
C VAL A 325 -3.98 2.11 13.16
N ARG A 326 -4.15 1.90 11.85
CA ARG A 326 -3.45 2.60 10.76
C ARG A 326 -4.42 2.92 9.61
N PRO A 327 -4.18 3.98 8.81
CA PRO A 327 -4.96 4.25 7.61
C PRO A 327 -4.88 3.11 6.59
N ALA A 328 -6.03 2.65 6.10
CA ALA A 328 -6.19 1.65 5.03
C ALA A 328 -7.67 1.29 4.81
N TRP A 329 -8.53 1.55 5.81
CA TRP A 329 -9.80 0.83 5.94
C TRP A 329 -10.90 1.45 5.11
N GLU A 330 -10.84 2.76 4.84
CA GLU A 330 -11.72 3.40 3.84
C GLU A 330 -11.46 2.82 2.45
N LEU A 331 -10.18 2.62 2.10
CA LEU A 331 -9.77 1.99 0.84
C LEU A 331 -10.28 0.56 0.74
N LEU A 332 -9.95 -0.29 1.72
CA LEU A 332 -10.33 -1.70 1.70
C LEU A 332 -11.85 -1.87 1.69
N TYR A 333 -12.58 -1.12 2.51
CA TYR A 333 -14.04 -1.15 2.53
C TYR A 333 -14.63 -0.68 1.20
N SER A 334 -14.14 0.44 0.66
CA SER A 334 -14.66 0.99 -0.59
C SER A 334 -14.39 0.06 -1.77
N HIS A 335 -13.23 -0.59 -1.81
CA HIS A 335 -12.96 -1.57 -2.85
C HIS A 335 -13.85 -2.81 -2.71
N TYR A 336 -13.80 -3.51 -1.56
CA TYR A 336 -14.45 -4.82 -1.44
C TYR A 336 -15.96 -4.74 -1.28
N VAL A 337 -16.47 -3.80 -0.47
CA VAL A 337 -17.89 -3.72 -0.16
C VAL A 337 -18.61 -2.84 -1.18
N ASN A 338 -18.11 -1.62 -1.40
CA ASN A 338 -18.82 -0.65 -2.23
C ASN A 338 -18.70 -0.97 -3.73
N ILE A 339 -17.49 -1.23 -4.22
CA ILE A 339 -17.22 -1.52 -5.65
C ILE A 339 -17.54 -2.98 -5.98
N LYS A 340 -16.98 -3.95 -5.24
CA LYS A 340 -17.12 -5.39 -5.55
C LYS A 340 -18.39 -6.02 -4.97
N GLY A 341 -19.08 -5.38 -4.02
CA GLY A 341 -20.31 -5.90 -3.44
C GLY A 341 -20.12 -7.13 -2.55
N LEU A 342 -18.92 -7.37 -2.03
CA LEU A 342 -18.61 -8.51 -1.17
C LEU A 342 -19.09 -8.28 0.28
N ASP A 343 -19.42 -9.37 0.97
CA ASP A 343 -19.71 -9.36 2.40
C ASP A 343 -18.41 -9.36 3.22
N ALA A 344 -18.07 -8.21 3.80
CA ALA A 344 -16.86 -7.99 4.61
C ALA A 344 -17.21 -7.36 5.98
N PRO A 345 -17.86 -8.12 6.88
CA PRO A 345 -18.41 -7.57 8.12
C PRO A 345 -17.33 -7.06 9.07
N TRP A 346 -16.17 -7.73 9.16
CA TRP A 346 -15.11 -7.29 10.06
C TRP A 346 -14.37 -6.08 9.51
N THR A 347 -14.14 -6.02 8.19
CA THR A 347 -13.58 -4.84 7.52
C THR A 347 -14.48 -3.63 7.74
N LYS A 348 -15.80 -3.78 7.61
CA LYS A 348 -16.77 -2.72 7.92
C LYS A 348 -16.72 -2.28 9.38
N ALA A 349 -16.72 -3.25 10.31
CA ALA A 349 -16.67 -2.95 11.74
C ALA A 349 -15.35 -2.24 12.12
N TYR A 350 -14.25 -2.65 11.51
CA TYR A 350 -12.94 -2.08 11.75
C TYR A 350 -12.79 -0.69 11.14
N LEU A 351 -13.36 -0.44 9.96
CA LEU A 351 -13.49 0.92 9.41
C LEU A 351 -14.20 1.84 10.40
N ASN A 352 -15.32 1.41 10.99
CA ASN A 352 -16.03 2.25 11.96
C ASN A 352 -15.15 2.55 13.20
N ASN A 353 -14.42 1.55 13.69
CA ASN A 353 -13.47 1.71 14.81
C ASN A 353 -12.29 2.63 14.43
N SER A 354 -11.75 2.52 13.22
CA SER A 354 -10.65 3.38 12.76
C SER A 354 -11.12 4.82 12.59
N LEU A 355 -12.32 5.05 12.05
CA LEU A 355 -12.92 6.38 11.94
C LEU A 355 -13.18 7.00 13.32
N GLU A 356 -13.64 6.23 14.31
CA GLU A 356 -13.78 6.71 15.69
C GLU A 356 -12.42 7.16 16.25
N PHE A 357 -11.37 6.35 16.06
CA PHE A 357 -10.01 6.69 16.46
C PHE A 357 -9.50 7.99 15.81
N PHE A 358 -9.77 8.20 14.52
CA PHE A 358 -9.35 9.39 13.78
C PHE A 358 -10.29 10.60 13.94
N GLY A 359 -11.36 10.50 14.72
CA GLY A 359 -12.29 11.61 14.95
C GLY A 359 -13.30 11.85 13.82
N GLY A 360 -13.64 10.81 13.06
CA GLY A 360 -14.74 10.78 12.09
C GLY A 360 -14.32 10.71 10.62
N PHE A 361 -13.03 10.80 10.32
CA PHE A 361 -12.49 10.69 8.96
C PHE A 361 -11.07 10.13 8.99
N GLU A 362 -10.69 9.30 8.02
CA GLU A 362 -9.33 8.75 7.90
C GLU A 362 -8.38 9.80 7.30
N GLY A 363 -7.46 10.32 8.12
CA GLY A 363 -6.42 11.26 7.72
C GLY A 363 -5.21 10.60 7.05
N GLY A 364 -4.16 11.37 6.78
CA GLY A 364 -2.93 10.90 6.13
C GLY A 364 -1.65 11.28 6.84
N ALA A 365 -0.52 10.99 6.22
CA ALA A 365 0.81 11.22 6.79
C ALA A 365 0.95 12.68 7.30
N GLY A 366 1.41 12.82 8.55
CA GLY A 366 1.53 14.11 9.23
C GLY A 366 0.24 14.64 9.89
N SER A 367 -0.88 13.89 9.85
CA SER A 367 -2.16 14.35 10.39
C SER A 367 -2.54 13.78 11.76
N TRP A 368 -1.88 12.72 12.21
CA TRP A 368 -2.36 11.89 13.34
C TRP A 368 -1.28 11.51 14.37
N GLY A 369 -0.08 12.09 14.28
CA GLY A 369 0.97 11.95 15.28
C GLY A 369 2.37 11.92 14.66
N GLU A 370 3.37 11.79 15.53
CA GLU A 370 4.78 11.68 15.13
C GLU A 370 5.31 10.25 15.32
N GLY A 371 6.41 9.89 14.67
CA GLY A 371 7.04 8.57 14.72
C GLY A 371 6.85 7.80 13.42
N SER A 372 7.85 6.99 13.04
CA SER A 372 7.93 6.34 11.73
C SER A 372 6.64 5.59 11.32
N GLY A 373 6.00 4.90 12.28
CA GLY A 373 4.74 4.18 12.06
C GLY A 373 3.60 5.05 11.50
N HIS A 374 3.63 6.35 11.75
CA HIS A 374 2.62 7.31 11.25
C HIS A 374 2.93 7.84 9.84
N TYR A 375 4.10 7.50 9.31
CA TYR A 375 4.64 7.90 8.01
C TYR A 375 5.15 6.69 7.19
N ASP A 376 4.66 5.48 7.47
CA ASP A 376 4.87 4.31 6.60
C ASP A 376 3.81 4.27 5.45
N GLY A 377 2.89 5.23 5.44
CA GLY A 377 1.61 5.24 4.74
C GLY A 377 1.16 6.65 4.36
N LEU A 378 0.74 6.88 3.11
CA LEU A 378 0.20 8.19 2.69
C LEU A 378 -1.18 8.51 3.31
N GLY A 379 -2.06 7.52 3.43
CA GLY A 379 -3.39 7.65 4.03
C GLY A 379 -4.36 8.50 3.22
N TRP A 380 -5.11 9.39 3.89
CA TRP A 380 -6.19 10.21 3.33
C TRP A 380 -7.39 9.43 2.79
N GLY A 381 -7.70 8.27 3.39
CA GLY A 381 -8.74 7.38 2.87
C GLY A 381 -10.13 8.02 2.78
N SER A 382 -10.52 8.88 3.72
CA SER A 382 -11.83 9.55 3.63
C SER A 382 -11.90 10.60 2.52
N LEU A 383 -10.75 11.17 2.12
CA LEU A 383 -10.68 12.09 0.99
C LEU A 383 -10.58 11.32 -0.33
N LEU A 384 -9.68 10.33 -0.40
CA LEU A 384 -9.29 9.64 -1.62
C LEU A 384 -10.19 8.45 -1.97
N HIS A 385 -10.78 7.76 -1.00
CA HIS A 385 -11.40 6.46 -1.24
C HIS A 385 -12.84 6.36 -0.77
N HIS A 386 -13.32 7.25 0.09
CA HIS A 386 -14.73 7.28 0.47
C HIS A 386 -15.64 7.43 -0.75
N LEU A 387 -16.73 6.67 -0.76
CA LEU A 387 -17.76 6.65 -1.79
C LEU A 387 -19.14 6.78 -1.13
N ASP A 388 -19.93 7.76 -1.55
CA ASP A 388 -21.35 7.79 -1.20
C ASP A 388 -22.20 6.97 -2.19
N GLU A 389 -23.51 6.91 -1.95
CA GLU A 389 -24.42 6.14 -2.78
C GLU A 389 -24.37 6.51 -4.27
N SER A 390 -24.17 7.80 -4.59
CA SER A 390 -24.08 8.25 -5.98
C SER A 390 -22.79 7.77 -6.64
N ASP A 391 -21.68 7.76 -5.90
CA ASP A 391 -20.40 7.27 -6.39
C ASP A 391 -20.45 5.75 -6.62
N ILE A 392 -21.12 5.01 -5.73
CA ILE A 392 -21.31 3.55 -5.83
C ILE A 392 -22.14 3.21 -7.07
N GLN A 393 -23.24 3.94 -7.30
CA GLN A 393 -24.08 3.73 -8.47
C GLN A 393 -23.32 4.03 -9.78
N ALA A 394 -22.49 5.08 -9.80
CA ALA A 394 -21.64 5.40 -10.92
C ALA A 394 -20.63 4.29 -11.22
N ALA A 395 -19.93 3.79 -10.18
CA ALA A 395 -18.94 2.71 -10.32
C ALA A 395 -19.55 1.41 -10.86
N LYS A 396 -20.76 1.04 -10.39
CA LYS A 396 -21.49 -0.14 -10.89
C LYS A 396 -21.93 0.03 -12.34
N SER A 397 -22.34 1.23 -12.74
CA SER A 397 -22.75 1.54 -14.10
C SER A 397 -21.57 1.46 -15.08
N SER A 398 -20.37 1.89 -14.67
CA SER A 398 -19.16 1.75 -15.48
C SER A 398 -18.69 0.30 -15.64
N ALA A 399 -18.97 -0.57 -14.67
CA ALA A 399 -18.62 -1.99 -14.73
C ALA A 399 -19.55 -2.82 -15.64
N ALA A 400 -20.76 -2.34 -15.93
CA ALA A 400 -21.76 -3.08 -16.70
C ALA A 400 -21.54 -3.07 -18.22
N GLY A 401 -20.68 -2.20 -18.75
CA GLY A 401 -20.50 -2.00 -20.20
C GLY A 401 -21.78 -1.51 -20.92
N PRO A 402 -21.71 -1.08 -22.19
CA PRO A 402 -22.91 -0.77 -22.95
C PRO A 402 -23.66 -2.07 -23.24
N GLU A 403 -24.93 -2.18 -22.83
CA GLU A 403 -25.79 -3.26 -23.30
C GLU A 403 -25.80 -3.29 -24.84
N PRO A 404 -25.69 -4.47 -25.47
CA PRO A 404 -25.82 -4.56 -26.91
C PRO A 404 -27.24 -4.14 -27.27
N SER A 405 -27.34 -2.99 -27.94
CA SER A 405 -28.58 -2.54 -28.58
C SER A 405 -28.93 -3.60 -29.62
N THR A 406 -29.91 -4.44 -29.29
CA THR A 406 -30.46 -5.43 -30.21
C THR A 406 -31.37 -4.73 -31.20
N THR A 407 -30.78 -4.09 -32.20
CA THR A 407 -31.49 -3.76 -33.43
C THR A 407 -31.76 -5.08 -34.15
N THR A 408 -32.99 -5.56 -34.01
CA THR A 408 -33.54 -6.70 -34.74
C THR A 408 -33.62 -6.32 -36.23
N SER A 409 -32.59 -6.71 -36.97
CA SER A 409 -32.61 -6.77 -38.43
C SER A 409 -33.14 -8.15 -38.82
N GLU A 410 -34.41 -8.20 -39.24
CA GLU A 410 -34.98 -9.37 -39.90
C GLU A 410 -34.20 -9.66 -41.18
N SER A 411 -33.53 -10.81 -41.23
CA SER A 411 -33.03 -11.37 -42.49
C SER A 411 -33.63 -12.77 -42.68
N GLN A 412 -34.34 -12.92 -43.80
CA GLN A 412 -34.93 -14.18 -44.25
C GLN A 412 -33.85 -15.23 -44.58
N PRO A 413 -34.16 -16.54 -44.46
CA PRO A 413 -33.18 -17.59 -44.59
C PRO A 413 -32.92 -17.91 -46.07
N THR A 414 -31.65 -17.98 -46.45
CA THR A 414 -31.24 -18.75 -47.63
C THR A 414 -30.29 -19.87 -47.21
N SER A 415 -30.78 -21.08 -47.46
CA SER A 415 -30.10 -22.36 -47.29
C SER A 415 -28.93 -22.48 -48.27
N THR A 416 -27.75 -22.92 -47.81
CA THR A 416 -26.92 -23.87 -48.58
C THR A 416 -25.90 -24.59 -47.71
N THR A 417 -26.15 -25.90 -47.52
CA THR A 417 -25.24 -27.06 -47.48
C THR A 417 -23.93 -27.03 -46.70
N LEU A 418 -23.89 -27.88 -45.67
CA LEU A 418 -22.68 -28.46 -45.08
C LEU A 418 -21.90 -29.33 -46.09
N ALA A 419 -20.58 -29.18 -46.08
CA ALA A 419 -19.64 -30.24 -46.47
C ALA A 419 -18.72 -30.53 -45.29
N THR A 420 -18.86 -31.75 -44.76
CA THR A 420 -18.01 -32.34 -43.73
C THR A 420 -16.71 -32.83 -44.35
N VAL A 421 -15.56 -32.45 -43.80
CA VAL A 421 -14.32 -33.21 -43.96
C VAL A 421 -13.75 -33.50 -42.57
N ARG A 422 -13.83 -34.78 -42.19
CA ARG A 422 -13.00 -35.40 -41.15
C ARG A 422 -11.70 -35.88 -41.79
N THR A 423 -10.58 -35.60 -41.16
CA THR A 423 -9.43 -36.52 -41.20
C THR A 423 -8.71 -36.55 -39.86
N VAL A 424 -8.18 -37.73 -39.56
CA VAL A 424 -7.77 -38.29 -38.27
C VAL A 424 -6.24 -38.44 -38.22
N HIS A 425 -5.71 -38.23 -37.01
CA HIS A 425 -4.46 -38.75 -36.39
C HIS A 425 -3.07 -38.43 -36.94
N GLY A 426 -2.17 -38.18 -35.98
CA GLY A 426 -0.74 -38.40 -36.08
C GLY A 426 -0.03 -38.22 -34.73
N SER A 427 -0.07 -39.27 -33.90
CA SER A 427 0.76 -39.41 -32.69
C SER A 427 2.20 -39.78 -33.07
N LYS A 428 3.20 -39.20 -32.39
CA LYS A 428 4.56 -39.76 -32.31
C LYS A 428 5.17 -39.53 -30.94
N THR A 429 5.43 -40.65 -30.28
CA THR A 429 6.28 -40.89 -29.12
C THR A 429 7.75 -40.96 -29.53
N THR A 430 8.67 -40.47 -28.70
CA THR A 430 10.07 -40.95 -28.64
C THR A 430 10.56 -40.91 -27.19
N THR A 431 11.31 -41.94 -26.83
CA THR A 431 11.81 -42.34 -25.50
C THR A 431 13.32 -42.13 -25.36
N ALA A 432 13.79 -42.16 -24.09
CA ALA A 432 15.14 -42.47 -23.56
C ALA A 432 16.17 -41.30 -23.59
N ASP A 433 17.11 -41.14 -22.64
CA ASP A 433 17.53 -41.94 -21.48
C ASP A 433 18.40 -41.09 -20.50
N GLU A 434 18.61 -41.65 -19.31
CA GLU A 434 19.52 -41.42 -18.17
C GLU A 434 20.68 -40.39 -18.17
N GLY A 435 20.99 -39.89 -16.96
CA GLY A 435 22.30 -39.32 -16.61
C GLY A 435 22.33 -38.57 -15.27
N ALA A 436 22.45 -39.30 -14.15
CA ALA A 436 22.67 -38.76 -12.82
C ALA A 436 24.18 -38.54 -12.56
N GLU A 437 24.56 -37.38 -12.02
CA GLU A 437 25.85 -37.21 -11.31
C GLU A 437 25.68 -36.30 -10.08
N THR A 438 25.96 -36.90 -8.93
CA THR A 438 26.05 -36.31 -7.60
C THR A 438 27.41 -35.64 -7.40
N VAL A 439 27.44 -34.39 -6.92
CA VAL A 439 28.66 -33.77 -6.36
C VAL A 439 28.44 -33.45 -4.88
N THR A 440 29.28 -34.09 -4.07
CA THR A 440 29.36 -33.98 -2.62
C THR A 440 30.31 -32.84 -2.27
N VAL A 441 29.89 -31.86 -1.44
CA VAL A 441 30.80 -30.87 -0.84
C VAL A 441 30.70 -30.95 0.69
N LYS A 442 31.87 -31.15 1.33
CA LYS A 442 32.06 -31.21 2.79
C LYS A 442 31.99 -29.82 3.44
N PRO A 443 31.60 -29.72 4.73
CA PRO A 443 31.40 -28.46 5.42
C PRO A 443 32.71 -27.89 6.00
N SER A 444 32.85 -26.57 5.99
CA SER A 444 33.92 -25.85 6.70
C SER A 444 33.35 -24.92 7.75
N ALA A 445 33.75 -25.20 8.99
CA ALA A 445 33.92 -24.37 10.19
C ALA A 445 33.05 -23.11 10.39
N VAL A 446 32.21 -23.22 11.42
CA VAL A 446 31.48 -22.18 12.14
C VAL A 446 32.45 -21.22 12.85
N ASN A 447 32.27 -19.91 12.67
CA ASN A 447 32.72 -18.90 13.61
C ASN A 447 31.51 -18.11 14.11
N ALA A 448 31.23 -18.24 15.40
CA ALA A 448 30.12 -17.59 16.07
C ALA A 448 30.42 -16.10 16.32
N HIS A 449 29.62 -15.21 15.74
CA HIS A 449 29.50 -13.84 16.23
C HIS A 449 28.19 -13.65 16.98
N ARG A 450 28.34 -13.14 18.20
CA ARG A 450 27.32 -12.94 19.22
C ARG A 450 26.65 -11.60 18.95
N SER A 451 25.42 -11.60 18.45
CA SER A 451 24.60 -10.37 18.37
C SER A 451 23.95 -10.09 19.72
N SER A 452 24.21 -8.89 20.23
CA SER A 452 23.63 -8.29 21.42
C SER A 452 22.19 -7.85 21.14
N THR A 453 21.26 -8.35 21.94
CA THR A 453 19.85 -7.95 21.99
C THR A 453 19.75 -6.53 22.56
N THR A 454 19.29 -5.57 21.77
CA THR A 454 18.84 -4.26 22.24
C THR A 454 17.33 -4.31 22.46
N THR A 455 16.93 -4.32 23.72
CA THR A 455 15.54 -4.17 24.19
C THR A 455 14.98 -2.81 23.74
N ALA A 456 13.93 -2.83 22.91
CA ALA A 456 13.08 -1.67 22.69
C ALA A 456 12.35 -1.33 23.99
N THR A 457 12.45 -0.07 24.39
CA THR A 457 11.91 0.45 25.65
C THR A 457 10.42 0.74 25.49
N ALA A 458 9.61 0.26 26.44
CA ALA A 458 8.17 0.42 26.46
C ALA A 458 7.73 1.90 26.49
N ILE A 459 6.67 2.21 25.75
CA ILE A 459 5.94 3.49 25.78
C ILE A 459 5.25 3.62 27.16
N PRO A 460 5.41 4.73 27.91
CA PRO A 460 4.76 4.87 29.21
C PRO A 460 3.26 5.17 29.06
N GLN A 461 2.44 4.44 29.81
CA GLN A 461 1.03 4.77 30.05
C GLN A 461 0.92 6.11 30.78
N ILE A 462 0.15 7.04 30.21
CA ILE A 462 -0.25 8.28 30.88
C ILE A 462 -1.34 7.92 31.90
N THR A 463 -0.96 7.82 33.18
CA THR A 463 -1.92 7.85 34.28
C THR A 463 -2.02 9.27 34.81
N GLU A 464 -3.16 9.93 34.58
CA GLU A 464 -3.48 11.20 35.22
C GLU A 464 -3.56 11.02 36.75
N LYS A 465 -2.85 11.87 37.50
CA LYS A 465 -3.11 12.13 38.92
C LYS A 465 -3.50 13.60 39.11
N PRO A 466 -4.40 13.91 40.07
CA PRO A 466 -5.09 15.20 40.11
C PRO A 466 -4.16 16.33 40.58
N GLY A 467 -4.19 17.44 39.85
CA GLY A 467 -3.41 18.64 40.12
C GLY A 467 -3.74 19.29 41.46
N LYS A 468 -2.69 19.62 42.21
CA LYS A 468 -2.75 20.46 43.41
C LYS A 468 -3.06 21.90 43.03
N GLY A 469 -4.07 22.46 43.68
CA GLY A 469 -4.66 23.77 43.42
C GLY A 469 -3.74 24.96 43.59
N CYS A 470 -3.99 25.95 42.74
CA CYS A 470 -3.39 27.27 42.78
C CYS A 470 -4.05 28.13 43.88
N ARG A 471 -3.21 28.78 44.70
CA ARG A 471 -3.57 29.63 45.83
C ARG A 471 -4.36 30.87 45.38
N ALA A 472 -5.57 31.05 45.91
CA ALA A 472 -6.24 32.35 45.97
C ALA A 472 -6.24 32.87 47.42
N ARG A 473 -5.71 34.10 47.62
CA ARG A 473 -5.70 34.82 48.89
C ARG A 473 -7.10 35.31 49.25
N ARG A 474 -7.56 35.08 50.49
CA ARG A 474 -8.55 35.91 51.19
C ARG A 474 -8.26 35.98 52.70
N PRO A 475 -8.64 37.07 53.40
CA PRO A 475 -8.01 37.46 54.66
C PRO A 475 -8.80 37.10 55.94
N LYS A 476 -8.04 37.08 57.05
CA LYS A 476 -8.36 37.37 58.47
C LYS A 476 -9.36 36.49 59.24
N SER A 477 -8.75 35.60 60.04
CA SER A 477 -8.97 35.30 61.47
C SER A 477 -10.27 35.71 62.18
N ARG A 478 -10.92 34.71 62.80
CA ARG A 478 -11.47 34.79 64.18
C ARG A 478 -11.35 33.43 64.87
N LYS A 479 -10.94 33.48 66.15
CA LYS A 479 -10.66 32.38 67.10
C LYS A 479 -11.94 31.88 67.81
N HIS A 480 -11.77 30.77 68.55
CA HIS A 480 -12.58 30.16 69.64
C HIS A 480 -13.56 29.05 69.19
N HIS A 481 -13.69 27.87 69.81
CA HIS A 481 -13.27 27.23 71.09
C HIS A 481 -13.10 25.71 70.86
N SER A 482 -12.11 25.02 71.44
CA SER A 482 -12.22 24.08 72.59
C SER A 482 -13.40 23.09 72.56
N VAL A 483 -13.14 21.77 72.55
CA VAL A 483 -13.27 20.82 73.69
C VAL A 483 -12.91 19.40 73.22
N ALA A 484 -12.25 18.66 74.11
CA ALA A 484 -11.69 17.33 74.00
C ALA A 484 -12.70 16.17 73.91
N ASN A 485 -12.32 15.09 73.23
CA ASN A 485 -11.87 13.83 73.85
C ASN A 485 -11.12 12.98 72.82
#